data_AF-A0A9X5S2E3-F1
#
_entry.id   AF-A0A9X5S2E3-F1
#
_cell.length_a   1.000
_cell.length_b   1.000
_cell.length_c   1.000
_cell.angle_alpha   90.00
_cell.angle_beta   90.00
_cell.angle_gamma   90.00
#
_symmetry.space_group_name_H-M   'P 1'
#
loop_
_entity.id
_entity.type
_entity.pdbx_description
1 polymer ?
#
loop_
_entity_poly.entity_id
_entity_poly.type
_entity_poly.pdbx_seq_one_letter_code
_entity_poly.pdbx_strand_id
1 'polypeptide(L)'
;GRYQLRLPSQRHHGSTSIDYNGWSVMVMFNDWDRNFKNIDRFKRSGQFGTDIVVDTRTLIPGQAMMQVIRSNFHWEHSITIKEKGMPYEAYLYFKLADNDAYIVRSYFYIPAENGKAPANWKAQEKEAINSIEKKFRQDFINGLKTRQEFEVPNRHGICLIGGFIADDGKKPFEVHSTVEFAKQHDMSLEIMHGDVLKAGEPTLLQRKVNLGKGAMVKALTRTIRQGKRTINGMSGEEKLVKWGGNKYMFFWERDGGNPRIMMQFGAERKDGTKRSEAEVLAIWDTVLPTLKPVKQ
;
A
#
# COMPACT_ATOMS: atom_id res chain seq x y z
N GLY A 1 -1.54 -3.23 -10.29
CA GLY A 1 -0.26 -3.97 -10.43
C GLY A 1 -0.17 -4.66 -11.77
N ARG A 2 0.52 -5.82 -11.83
CA ARG A 2 0.76 -6.63 -13.04
C ARG A 2 -0.28 -7.74 -13.27
N TYR A 3 -1.29 -7.78 -12.42
CA TYR A 3 -2.38 -8.75 -12.46
C TYR A 3 -3.70 -8.00 -12.49
N GLN A 4 -4.70 -8.62 -13.09
CA GLN A 4 -6.08 -8.15 -13.12
C GLN A 4 -6.98 -9.23 -12.54
N LEU A 5 -7.99 -8.80 -11.78
CA LEU A 5 -9.00 -9.64 -11.18
C LEU A 5 -10.36 -8.99 -11.45
N ARG A 6 -11.37 -9.79 -11.86
CA ARG A 6 -12.70 -9.26 -12.13
C ARG A 6 -13.51 -9.30 -10.84
N LEU A 7 -13.92 -8.12 -10.39
CA LEU A 7 -14.70 -7.92 -9.17
C LEU A 7 -16.03 -7.19 -9.53
N PRO A 8 -17.07 -7.30 -8.69
CA PRO A 8 -18.27 -6.49 -8.82
C PRO A 8 -17.95 -4.98 -8.89
N SER A 9 -18.76 -4.23 -9.64
CA SER A 9 -18.58 -2.77 -9.78
C SER A 9 -18.81 -2.03 -8.45
N GLN A 10 -19.82 -2.46 -7.69
CA GLN A 10 -20.16 -1.88 -6.39
C GLN A 10 -19.23 -2.42 -5.30
N ARG A 11 -18.08 -1.75 -5.13
CA ARG A 11 -17.03 -2.11 -4.17
C ARG A 11 -16.40 -0.86 -3.55
N HIS A 12 -15.75 -1.05 -2.42
CA HIS A 12 -14.98 -0.03 -1.72
C HIS A 12 -13.55 -0.52 -1.56
N HIS A 13 -12.59 0.38 -1.71
CA HIS A 13 -11.21 0.08 -1.42
C HIS A 13 -10.96 0.30 0.08
N GLY A 14 -10.46 -0.73 0.75
CA GLY A 14 -10.03 -0.68 2.13
C GLY A 14 -8.54 -0.35 2.24
N SER A 15 -7.97 -0.56 3.42
CA SER A 15 -6.55 -0.31 3.71
C SER A 15 -5.63 -0.79 2.57
N THR A 16 -4.79 0.12 2.10
CA THR A 16 -3.84 -0.13 1.02
C THR A 16 -2.47 0.39 1.42
N SER A 17 -1.49 -0.51 1.49
CA SER A 17 -0.06 -0.17 1.64
C SER A 17 0.67 -0.50 0.36
N ILE A 18 1.57 0.41 -0.04
CA ILE A 18 2.33 0.27 -1.27
C ILE A 18 3.77 0.63 -0.94
N ASP A 19 4.68 -0.32 -1.14
CA ASP A 19 6.10 -0.04 -1.25
C ASP A 19 6.48 -0.04 -2.73
N TYR A 20 7.09 1.03 -3.22
CA TYR A 20 7.39 1.20 -4.64
C TYR A 20 8.76 1.84 -4.82
N ASN A 21 9.69 1.12 -5.45
CA ASN A 21 11.05 1.61 -5.72
C ASN A 21 11.78 2.15 -4.46
N GLY A 22 11.58 1.49 -3.32
CA GLY A 22 12.14 1.91 -2.02
C GLY A 22 11.36 3.03 -1.30
N TRP A 23 10.25 3.49 -1.88
CA TRP A 23 9.35 4.46 -1.27
C TRP A 23 8.19 3.78 -0.57
N SER A 24 7.81 4.27 0.60
CA SER A 24 6.56 3.89 1.26
C SER A 24 5.46 4.87 0.87
N VAL A 25 4.34 4.34 0.38
CA VAL A 25 3.18 5.09 -0.10
C VAL A 25 1.94 4.66 0.69
N MET A 26 1.33 5.63 1.35
CA MET A 26 0.08 5.49 2.07
C MET A 26 -1.07 6.02 1.21
N VAL A 27 -2.21 5.34 1.24
CA VAL A 27 -3.44 5.79 0.58
C VAL A 27 -4.48 6.16 1.63
N MET A 28 -4.98 7.39 1.58
CA MET A 28 -6.08 7.87 2.42
C MET A 28 -7.31 8.13 1.54
N PHE A 29 -8.33 7.30 1.70
CA PHE A 29 -9.54 7.34 0.88
C PHE A 29 -10.39 8.57 1.13
N ASN A 30 -10.83 9.23 0.05
CA ASN A 30 -11.66 10.44 0.05
C ASN A 30 -11.11 11.60 0.90
N ASP A 31 -9.78 11.69 1.03
CA ASP A 31 -9.14 12.59 1.99
C ASP A 31 -8.29 13.71 1.38
N TRP A 32 -8.25 13.82 0.06
CA TRP A 32 -7.46 14.85 -0.62
C TRP A 32 -7.84 16.25 -0.20
N ASP A 33 -9.13 16.60 -0.21
CA ASP A 33 -9.55 17.97 0.14
C ASP A 33 -9.16 18.37 1.55
N ARG A 34 -9.19 17.44 2.51
CA ARG A 34 -8.74 17.69 3.88
C ARG A 34 -7.24 17.94 3.92
N ASN A 35 -6.45 17.07 3.29
CA ASN A 35 -5.00 17.21 3.22
C ASN A 35 -4.59 18.49 2.49
N PHE A 36 -5.18 18.76 1.32
CA PHE A 36 -4.91 19.96 0.53
C PHE A 36 -5.28 21.23 1.29
N LYS A 37 -6.45 21.29 1.92
CA LYS A 37 -6.85 22.45 2.74
C LYS A 37 -5.90 22.65 3.91
N ASN A 38 -5.44 21.59 4.56
CA ASN A 38 -4.46 21.69 5.65
C ASN A 38 -3.13 22.24 5.12
N ILE A 39 -2.60 21.70 4.02
CA ILE A 39 -1.32 22.14 3.45
C ILE A 39 -1.39 23.56 2.89
N ASP A 40 -2.46 23.92 2.18
CA ASP A 40 -2.69 25.28 1.68
C ASP A 40 -2.88 26.27 2.85
N ARG A 41 -3.60 25.87 3.90
CA ARG A 41 -3.67 26.65 5.15
C ARG A 41 -2.28 26.81 5.78
N PHE A 42 -1.46 25.76 5.87
CA PHE A 42 -0.10 25.86 6.40
C PHE A 42 0.75 26.83 5.57
N LYS A 43 0.66 26.73 4.24
CA LYS A 43 1.36 27.63 3.31
C LYS A 43 0.96 29.10 3.49
N ARG A 44 -0.32 29.39 3.78
CA ARG A 44 -0.85 30.77 3.88
C ARG A 44 -0.76 31.37 5.28
N SER A 45 -1.04 30.58 6.31
CA SER A 45 -1.20 31.09 7.68
C SER A 45 0.11 31.11 8.47
N GLY A 46 1.10 30.28 8.12
CA GLY A 46 2.27 30.06 8.97
C GLY A 46 1.93 29.55 10.38
N GLN A 47 0.67 29.20 10.68
CA GLN A 47 0.19 28.86 12.01
C GLN A 47 -0.61 27.55 12.03
N PHE A 48 0.06 26.49 12.46
CA PHE A 48 -0.27 25.85 13.73
C PHE A 48 1.07 25.54 14.44
N GLY A 49 1.51 26.46 15.30
CA GLY A 49 2.43 26.20 16.41
C GLY A 49 3.67 25.33 16.16
N THR A 50 4.29 25.34 14.98
CA THR A 50 5.51 24.55 14.77
C THR A 50 6.43 25.22 13.75
N ASP A 51 7.61 25.63 14.18
CA ASP A 51 8.78 26.05 13.36
C ASP A 51 9.34 24.89 12.49
N ILE A 52 8.49 23.94 12.11
CA ILE A 52 8.85 22.66 11.54
C ILE A 52 8.60 22.63 10.03
N VAL A 53 7.59 23.29 9.48
CA VAL A 53 7.37 23.29 8.02
C VAL A 53 8.39 24.23 7.37
N VAL A 54 9.36 23.66 6.66
CA VAL A 54 10.48 24.42 6.06
C VAL A 54 10.26 24.78 4.60
N ASP A 55 9.48 23.98 3.86
CA ASP A 55 9.15 24.26 2.45
C ASP A 55 7.83 23.60 2.04
N THR A 56 7.12 24.21 1.10
CA THR A 56 5.92 23.65 0.46
C THR A 56 5.87 24.07 -1.00
N ARG A 57 5.86 23.09 -1.90
CA ARG A 57 5.93 23.30 -3.36
C ARG A 57 4.75 22.66 -4.07
N THR A 58 4.16 23.39 -5.01
CA THR A 58 3.16 22.82 -5.92
C THR A 58 3.90 22.16 -7.08
N LEU A 59 3.74 20.84 -7.25
CA LEU A 59 4.40 20.09 -8.33
C LEU A 59 3.51 19.98 -9.57
N ILE A 60 2.21 19.77 -9.35
CA ILE A 60 1.13 19.88 -10.36
C ILE A 60 -0.03 20.63 -9.69
N PRO A 61 -0.48 21.78 -10.22
CA PRO A 61 -1.59 22.54 -9.67
C PRO A 61 -2.85 21.69 -9.45
N GLY A 62 -3.37 21.70 -8.22
CA GLY A 62 -4.59 20.97 -7.85
C GLY A 62 -4.45 19.44 -7.80
N GLN A 63 -3.30 18.86 -8.14
CA GLN A 63 -3.12 17.42 -8.24
C GLN A 63 -1.94 16.88 -7.42
N ALA A 64 -0.82 17.61 -7.32
CA ALA A 64 0.35 17.14 -6.59
C ALA A 64 1.12 18.28 -5.91
N MET A 65 1.55 18.03 -4.68
CA MET A 65 2.33 18.98 -3.88
C MET A 65 3.34 18.26 -3.00
N MET A 66 4.45 18.94 -2.73
CA MET A 66 5.48 18.50 -1.79
C MET A 66 5.45 19.39 -0.56
N GLN A 67 5.59 18.79 0.62
CA GLN A 67 5.84 19.50 1.88
C GLN A 67 7.08 18.93 2.55
N VAL A 68 7.91 19.78 3.11
CA VAL A 68 9.08 19.37 3.89
C VAL A 68 8.96 19.91 5.31
N ILE A 69 9.17 19.03 6.26
CA ILE A 69 9.10 19.27 7.69
C ILE A 69 10.47 18.96 8.30
N ARG A 70 10.99 19.82 9.15
CA ARG A 70 12.12 19.58 10.04
C ARG A 70 11.58 19.12 11.38
N SER A 71 11.82 17.86 11.75
CA SER A 71 11.33 17.33 13.03
C SER A 71 11.96 18.08 14.20
N ASN A 72 11.28 18.15 15.35
CA ASN A 72 11.91 18.69 16.56
C ASN A 72 13.07 17.78 17.01
N PHE A 73 14.20 18.35 17.40
CA PHE A 73 15.37 17.60 17.86
C PHE A 73 16.20 18.39 18.88
N HIS A 74 16.96 17.66 19.69
CA HIS A 74 17.90 18.22 20.66
C HIS A 74 19.31 17.68 20.40
N TRP A 75 20.27 18.58 20.18
CA TRP A 75 21.67 18.22 19.95
C TRP A 75 22.30 17.50 21.15
N GLU A 76 22.00 17.93 22.37
CA GLU A 76 22.72 17.48 23.56
C GLU A 76 22.34 16.06 24.00
N HIS A 77 21.07 15.68 23.81
CA HIS A 77 20.48 14.46 24.36
C HIS A 77 20.29 13.31 23.36
N SER A 78 20.64 13.50 22.08
CA SER A 78 20.48 12.45 21.07
C SER A 78 21.78 12.14 20.34
N ILE A 79 22.31 10.94 20.60
CA ILE A 79 23.47 10.37 19.88
C ILE A 79 23.17 10.33 18.38
N THR A 80 21.98 9.91 18.00
CA THR A 80 21.56 9.85 16.59
C THR A 80 21.61 11.22 15.91
N ILE A 81 21.27 12.31 16.61
CA ILE A 81 21.34 13.66 16.06
C ILE A 81 22.78 14.15 15.98
N LYS A 82 23.63 13.83 16.97
CA LYS A 82 25.07 14.16 16.91
C LYS A 82 25.77 13.44 15.76
N GLU A 83 25.36 12.22 15.43
CA GLU A 83 25.94 11.42 14.35
C GLU A 83 25.35 11.71 12.97
N LYS A 84 24.01 11.79 12.87
CA LYS A 84 23.30 11.93 11.59
C LYS A 84 22.98 13.38 11.22
N GLY A 85 22.86 14.27 12.20
CA GLY A 85 22.53 15.67 12.02
C GLY A 85 21.04 16.00 12.15
N MET A 86 20.62 17.06 11.48
CA MET A 86 19.27 17.62 11.61
C MET A 86 18.27 16.78 10.80
N PRO A 87 17.19 16.26 11.41
CA PRO A 87 16.24 15.36 10.77
C PRO A 87 15.16 16.13 9.99
N TYR A 88 14.87 15.65 8.79
CA TYR A 88 13.80 16.16 7.95
C TYR A 88 12.95 15.03 7.41
N GLU A 89 11.68 15.35 7.21
CA GLU A 89 10.69 14.53 6.56
C GLU A 89 10.18 15.27 5.34
N ALA A 90 10.17 14.61 4.19
CA ALA A 90 9.56 15.14 2.98
C ALA A 90 8.38 14.27 2.57
N TYR A 91 7.28 14.92 2.26
CA TYR A 91 6.05 14.28 1.87
C TYR A 91 5.67 14.74 0.46
N LEU A 92 5.41 13.78 -0.42
CA LEU A 92 4.70 14.02 -1.66
C LEU A 92 3.24 13.63 -1.47
N TYR A 93 2.35 14.58 -1.68
CA TYR A 93 0.92 14.36 -1.76
C TYR A 93 0.50 14.43 -3.21
N PHE A 94 -0.25 13.44 -3.69
CA PHE A 94 -0.93 13.56 -4.98
C PHE A 94 -2.31 12.90 -4.96
N LYS A 95 -3.20 13.36 -5.83
CA LYS A 95 -4.47 12.69 -6.12
C LYS A 95 -4.52 12.19 -7.55
N LEU A 96 -5.44 11.27 -7.77
CA LEU A 96 -5.77 10.71 -9.09
C LEU A 96 -7.18 11.18 -9.49
N ALA A 97 -7.96 10.34 -10.18
CA ALA A 97 -9.30 10.69 -10.63
C ALA A 97 -10.29 10.95 -9.47
N ASP A 98 -10.12 10.21 -8.37
CA ASP A 98 -10.96 10.30 -7.18
C ASP A 98 -10.37 11.27 -6.13
N ASN A 99 -11.10 11.50 -5.04
CA ASN A 99 -10.65 12.35 -3.94
C ASN A 99 -9.67 11.63 -2.98
N ASP A 100 -9.08 10.52 -3.42
CA ASP A 100 -8.10 9.76 -2.64
C ASP A 100 -6.76 10.47 -2.62
N ALA A 101 -6.16 10.57 -1.42
CA ALA A 101 -4.84 11.15 -1.23
C ALA A 101 -3.78 10.05 -1.16
N TYR A 102 -2.79 10.13 -2.05
CA TYR A 102 -1.57 9.33 -2.00
C TYR A 102 -0.48 10.13 -1.32
N ILE A 103 0.16 9.54 -0.31
CA ILE A 103 1.18 10.18 0.51
C ILE A 103 2.45 9.34 0.44
N VAL A 104 3.49 9.88 -0.21
CA VAL A 104 4.82 9.27 -0.25
C VAL A 104 5.70 9.94 0.80
N ARG A 105 6.35 9.17 1.66
CA ARG A 105 7.23 9.69 2.72
C ARG A 105 8.70 9.47 2.39
N SER A 106 9.52 10.47 2.67
CA SER A 106 10.99 10.42 2.66
C SER A 106 11.54 10.94 3.97
N TYR A 107 12.73 10.49 4.33
CA TYR A 107 13.51 11.03 5.43
C TYR A 107 14.91 11.38 4.94
N PHE A 108 15.43 12.52 5.38
CA PHE A 108 16.82 12.88 5.14
C PHE A 108 17.38 13.65 6.33
N TYR A 109 18.70 13.77 6.35
CA TYR A 109 19.41 14.54 7.37
C TYR A 109 20.31 15.56 6.70
N ILE A 110 20.44 16.73 7.33
CA ILE A 110 21.56 17.63 7.06
C ILE A 110 22.65 17.28 8.06
N PRO A 111 23.82 16.76 7.60
CA PRO A 111 24.85 16.22 8.48
C PRO A 111 25.30 17.19 9.56
N ALA A 112 25.58 16.65 10.74
CA ALA A 112 26.19 17.43 11.82
C ALA A 112 27.66 17.74 11.51
N GLU A 113 28.12 18.89 11.98
CA GLU A 113 29.53 19.23 12.04
C GLU A 113 29.92 19.38 13.52
N ASN A 114 30.76 18.47 14.02
CA ASN A 114 31.17 18.40 15.43
C ASN A 114 29.99 18.40 16.43
N GLY A 115 28.93 17.64 16.10
CA GLY A 115 27.73 17.54 16.93
C GLY A 115 26.86 18.79 16.97
N LYS A 116 27.00 19.70 15.99
CA LYS A 116 26.23 20.93 15.82
C LYS A 116 25.77 21.10 14.37
N ALA A 117 24.87 22.06 14.14
CA ALA A 117 24.47 22.43 12.78
C ALA A 117 25.68 23.05 12.02
N PRO A 118 25.96 22.62 10.78
CA PRO A 118 27.07 23.19 10.00
C PRO A 118 26.78 24.64 9.63
N ALA A 119 27.81 25.48 9.48
CA ALA A 119 27.61 26.93 9.26
C ALA A 119 26.78 27.25 8.01
N ASN A 120 26.87 26.42 6.97
CA ASN A 120 26.14 26.55 5.71
C ASN A 120 24.84 25.71 5.65
N TRP A 121 24.31 25.25 6.79
CA TRP A 121 23.19 24.29 6.82
C TRP A 121 21.95 24.73 6.02
N LYS A 122 21.65 26.04 5.93
CA LYS A 122 20.52 26.54 5.13
C LYS A 122 20.71 26.33 3.63
N ALA A 123 21.94 26.40 3.14
CA ALA A 123 22.25 26.10 1.75
C ALA A 123 22.10 24.60 1.48
N GLN A 124 22.63 23.76 2.40
CA GLN A 124 22.48 22.30 2.33
C GLN A 124 21.01 21.87 2.40
N GLU A 125 20.20 22.51 3.25
CA GLU A 125 18.74 22.30 3.35
C GLU A 125 18.06 22.55 1.99
N LYS A 126 18.33 23.70 1.37
CA LYS A 126 17.77 24.03 0.05
C LYS A 126 18.17 23.02 -1.03
N GLU A 127 19.43 22.59 -1.06
CA GLU A 127 19.93 21.58 -2.00
C GLU A 127 19.33 20.20 -1.77
N ALA A 128 19.19 19.79 -0.51
CA ALA A 128 18.54 18.53 -0.15
C ALA A 128 17.07 18.52 -0.57
N ILE A 129 16.34 19.60 -0.30
CA ILE A 129 14.93 19.74 -0.71
C ILE A 129 14.80 19.69 -2.24
N ASN A 130 15.66 20.40 -2.99
CA ASN A 130 15.68 20.33 -4.45
C ASN A 130 15.96 18.90 -4.96
N SER A 131 16.87 18.20 -4.30
CA SER A 131 17.22 16.81 -4.64
C SER A 131 16.06 15.85 -4.40
N ILE A 132 15.32 16.02 -3.29
CA ILE A 132 14.12 15.23 -3.00
C ILE A 132 12.99 15.55 -3.99
N GLU A 133 12.75 16.81 -4.33
CA GLU A 133 11.77 17.17 -5.36
C GLU A 133 12.09 16.48 -6.69
N LYS A 134 13.36 16.52 -7.12
CA LYS A 134 13.80 15.85 -8.35
C LYS A 134 13.49 14.35 -8.32
N LYS A 135 13.75 13.68 -7.19
CA LYS A 135 13.41 12.26 -6.99
C LYS A 135 11.91 12.01 -7.06
N PHE A 136 11.09 12.81 -6.36
CA PHE A 136 9.62 12.69 -6.44
C PHE A 136 9.11 12.87 -7.87
N ARG A 137 9.67 13.83 -8.62
CA ARG A 137 9.32 14.03 -10.02
C ARG A 137 9.66 12.81 -10.88
N GLN A 138 10.89 12.31 -10.73
CA GLN A 138 11.40 11.18 -11.50
C GLN A 138 10.66 9.87 -11.19
N ASP A 139 10.36 9.61 -9.92
CA ASP A 139 9.79 8.33 -9.50
C ASP A 139 8.27 8.26 -9.58
N PHE A 140 7.58 9.39 -9.40
CA PHE A 140 6.12 9.42 -9.36
C PHE A 140 5.54 10.33 -10.45
N ILE A 141 5.86 11.62 -10.41
CA ILE A 141 5.10 12.64 -11.16
C ILE A 141 5.22 12.47 -12.67
N ASN A 142 6.43 12.22 -13.19
CA ASN A 142 6.66 12.10 -14.63
C ASN A 142 5.94 10.89 -15.24
N GLY A 143 5.69 9.85 -14.45
CA GLY A 143 4.97 8.64 -14.87
C GLY A 143 3.48 8.66 -14.54
N LEU A 144 3.01 9.63 -13.74
CA LEU A 144 1.66 9.64 -13.17
C LEU A 144 0.60 9.90 -14.25
N LYS A 145 -0.38 9.01 -14.33
CA LYS A 145 -1.52 9.13 -15.24
C LYS A 145 -2.80 8.74 -14.50
N THR A 146 -3.87 9.50 -14.74
CA THR A 146 -5.23 9.08 -14.40
C THR A 146 -5.68 7.99 -15.36
N ARG A 147 -6.53 7.09 -14.90
CA ARG A 147 -7.16 6.06 -15.75
C ARG A 147 -8.62 5.89 -15.36
N GLN A 148 -9.44 5.46 -16.31
CA GLN A 148 -10.84 5.17 -16.02
C GLN A 148 -10.98 3.93 -15.13
N GLU A 149 -12.10 3.84 -14.42
CA GLU A 149 -12.44 2.62 -13.70
C GLU A 149 -12.49 1.45 -14.72
N PHE A 150 -11.87 0.31 -14.37
CA PHE A 150 -11.69 -0.86 -15.25
C PHE A 150 -10.72 -0.74 -16.42
N GLU A 151 -10.14 0.43 -16.70
CA GLU A 151 -9.08 0.56 -17.69
C GLU A 151 -7.84 -0.22 -17.25
N VAL A 152 -7.35 -1.13 -18.10
CA VAL A 152 -6.13 -1.91 -17.90
C VAL A 152 -5.02 -1.33 -18.78
N PRO A 153 -3.99 -0.68 -18.20
CA PRO A 153 -2.89 -0.09 -18.96
C PRO A 153 -2.11 -1.13 -19.78
N ASN A 154 -1.77 -0.79 -21.02
CA ASN A 154 -1.02 -1.62 -21.97
C ASN A 154 0.49 -1.30 -22.00
N ARG A 155 1.05 -0.83 -20.89
CA ARG A 155 2.46 -0.41 -20.78
C ARG A 155 3.02 -0.80 -19.41
N HIS A 156 4.35 -0.82 -19.29
CA HIS A 156 5.02 -1.08 -18.02
C HIS A 156 4.73 0.00 -16.97
N GLY A 157 4.52 -0.43 -15.73
CA GLY A 157 4.17 0.42 -14.60
C GLY A 157 3.34 -0.29 -13.54
N ILE A 158 2.88 0.50 -12.56
CA ILE A 158 2.01 0.04 -11.48
C ILE A 158 0.64 0.72 -11.55
N CYS A 159 -0.43 -0.08 -11.52
CA CYS A 159 -1.78 0.46 -11.37
C CYS A 159 -2.06 0.84 -9.91
N LEU A 160 -2.54 2.05 -9.71
CA LEU A 160 -3.13 2.59 -8.48
C LEU A 160 -4.66 2.64 -8.64
N ILE A 161 -5.39 2.98 -7.58
CA ILE A 161 -6.84 3.21 -7.65
C ILE A 161 -7.05 4.54 -8.39
N GLY A 162 -7.86 4.55 -9.46
CA GLY A 162 -8.06 5.73 -10.31
C GLY A 162 -6.85 6.19 -11.13
N GLY A 163 -5.72 5.45 -11.13
CA GLY A 163 -4.54 5.87 -11.89
C GLY A 163 -3.44 4.83 -12.07
N PHE A 164 -2.31 5.29 -12.58
CA PHE A 164 -1.20 4.47 -13.03
C PHE A 164 0.11 5.27 -12.96
N ILE A 165 1.20 4.63 -12.56
CA ILE A 165 2.55 5.19 -12.66
C ILE A 165 3.29 4.37 -13.71
N ALA A 166 3.58 5.00 -14.85
CA ALA A 166 4.38 4.39 -15.91
C ALA A 166 5.85 4.29 -15.48
N ASP A 167 6.47 3.14 -15.72
CA ASP A 167 7.90 2.91 -15.48
C ASP A 167 8.51 1.94 -16.50
N ASP A 168 9.74 1.50 -16.24
CA ASP A 168 10.51 0.59 -17.09
C ASP A 168 10.21 -0.90 -16.83
N GLY A 169 9.26 -1.21 -15.94
CA GLY A 169 8.89 -2.57 -15.53
C GLY A 169 9.89 -3.24 -14.60
N LYS A 170 10.97 -2.57 -14.20
CA LYS A 170 12.05 -3.14 -13.37
C LYS A 170 12.01 -2.69 -11.92
N LYS A 171 11.33 -1.59 -11.64
CA LYS A 171 11.19 -1.07 -10.27
C LYS A 171 10.52 -2.12 -9.36
N PRO A 172 11.13 -2.43 -8.19
CA PRO A 172 10.51 -3.32 -7.23
C PRO A 172 9.24 -2.66 -6.66
N PHE A 173 8.23 -3.47 -6.38
CA PHE A 173 7.01 -3.00 -5.75
C PHE A 173 6.40 -4.10 -4.92
N GLU A 174 5.74 -3.73 -3.83
CA GLU A 174 4.92 -4.58 -2.99
C GLU A 174 3.62 -3.82 -2.71
N VAL A 175 2.48 -4.44 -2.98
CA VAL A 175 1.17 -3.80 -2.84
C VAL A 175 0.25 -4.75 -2.14
N HIS A 176 -0.26 -4.32 -0.99
CA HIS A 176 -1.31 -4.99 -0.24
C HIS A 176 -2.56 -4.13 -0.36
N SER A 177 -3.60 -4.66 -1.00
CA SER A 177 -4.83 -3.92 -1.22
C SER A 177 -6.02 -4.74 -0.76
N THR A 178 -6.80 -4.16 0.13
CA THR A 178 -8.10 -4.72 0.55
C THR A 178 -9.21 -4.14 -0.31
N VAL A 179 -10.14 -5.01 -0.73
CA VAL A 179 -11.38 -4.66 -1.41
C VAL A 179 -12.53 -5.20 -0.60
N GLU A 180 -13.47 -4.32 -0.28
CA GLU A 180 -14.74 -4.63 0.34
C GLU A 180 -15.87 -4.46 -0.67
N PHE A 181 -17.00 -5.13 -0.47
CA PHE A 181 -18.11 -5.10 -1.43
C PHE A 181 -19.31 -4.38 -0.83
N ALA A 182 -19.96 -3.53 -1.62
CA ALA A 182 -21.08 -2.74 -1.13
C ALA A 182 -22.19 -3.64 -0.57
N LYS A 183 -22.69 -3.30 0.62
CA LYS A 183 -23.69 -4.07 1.39
C LYS A 183 -23.22 -5.45 1.89
N GLN A 184 -21.97 -5.86 1.62
CA GLN A 184 -21.42 -7.14 2.05
C GLN A 184 -20.37 -6.96 3.15
N HIS A 185 -20.81 -6.52 4.33
CA HIS A 185 -19.92 -6.18 5.47
C HIS A 185 -19.40 -7.39 6.25
N ASP A 186 -19.45 -8.57 5.66
CA ASP A 186 -18.92 -9.80 6.24
C ASP A 186 -17.96 -10.49 5.29
N MET A 187 -17.53 -9.84 4.22
CA MET A 187 -16.50 -10.38 3.34
C MET A 187 -15.56 -9.29 2.84
N SER A 188 -14.30 -9.68 2.66
CA SER A 188 -13.27 -8.85 2.05
C SER A 188 -12.37 -9.72 1.19
N LEU A 189 -11.73 -9.08 0.21
CA LEU A 189 -10.71 -9.69 -0.62
C LEU A 189 -9.44 -8.85 -0.50
N GLU A 190 -8.33 -9.51 -0.19
CA GLU A 190 -7.01 -8.91 -0.17
C GLU A 190 -6.19 -9.47 -1.33
N ILE A 191 -5.46 -8.58 -2.01
CA ILE A 191 -4.48 -8.98 -3.01
C ILE A 191 -3.12 -8.44 -2.61
N MET A 192 -2.17 -9.35 -2.46
CA MET A 192 -0.77 -9.05 -2.21
C MET A 192 -0.01 -9.30 -3.52
N HIS A 193 0.60 -8.25 -4.04
CA HIS A 193 1.35 -8.28 -5.29
C HIS A 193 2.78 -7.88 -5.01
N GLY A 194 3.75 -8.55 -5.60
CA GLY A 194 5.16 -8.22 -5.42
C GLY A 194 5.80 -8.78 -4.14
N ASP A 195 5.00 -9.28 -3.20
CA ASP A 195 5.43 -10.10 -2.05
C ASP A 195 5.93 -11.47 -2.54
N VAL A 196 7.20 -11.52 -2.97
CA VAL A 196 7.84 -12.74 -3.48
C VAL A 196 8.37 -13.55 -2.31
N LEU A 197 8.05 -14.86 -2.29
CA LEU A 197 8.61 -15.78 -1.30
C LEU A 197 10.13 -15.84 -1.44
N LYS A 198 10.85 -15.70 -0.33
CA LYS A 198 12.31 -15.82 -0.31
C LYS A 198 12.72 -17.29 -0.40
N ALA A 199 13.95 -17.53 -0.86
CA ALA A 199 14.49 -18.87 -0.94
C ALA A 199 14.47 -19.57 0.43
N GLY A 200 13.89 -20.77 0.49
CA GLY A 200 13.75 -21.55 1.71
C GLY A 200 12.52 -21.21 2.57
N GLU A 201 11.73 -20.19 2.20
CA GLU A 201 10.46 -19.94 2.89
C GLU A 201 9.42 -21.04 2.57
N PRO A 202 8.62 -21.44 3.56
CA PRO A 202 7.61 -22.48 3.36
C PRO A 202 6.49 -22.02 2.43
N THR A 203 6.06 -22.91 1.54
CA THR A 203 4.94 -22.64 0.62
C THR A 203 3.60 -22.56 1.38
N LEU A 204 2.53 -22.12 0.72
CA LEU A 204 1.19 -22.02 1.33
C LEU A 204 0.74 -23.32 2.01
N LEU A 205 0.95 -24.48 1.39
CA LEU A 205 0.54 -25.76 1.96
C LEU A 205 1.34 -26.12 3.22
N GLN A 206 2.63 -25.78 3.23
CA GLN A 206 3.54 -26.02 4.36
C GLN A 206 3.29 -25.06 5.53
N ARG A 207 2.79 -23.85 5.26
CA ARG A 207 2.48 -22.84 6.28
C ARG A 207 1.24 -23.19 7.09
N LYS A 208 1.31 -22.93 8.40
CA LYS A 208 0.11 -22.88 9.25
C LYS A 208 -0.62 -21.57 9.00
N VAL A 209 -1.94 -21.64 8.81
CA VAL A 209 -2.76 -20.44 8.71
C VAL A 209 -2.79 -19.76 10.08
N ASN A 210 -2.36 -18.50 10.14
CA ASN A 210 -2.35 -17.73 11.37
C ASN A 210 -3.68 -16.97 11.52
N LEU A 211 -4.64 -17.59 12.23
CA LEU A 211 -6.00 -17.06 12.44
C LEU A 211 -6.14 -16.22 13.73
N GLY A 212 -5.01 -15.74 14.29
CA GLY A 212 -4.97 -15.03 15.57
C GLY A 212 -4.59 -15.92 16.77
N LYS A 213 -4.23 -15.26 17.89
CA LYS A 213 -3.71 -15.92 19.10
C LYS A 213 -4.87 -16.39 19.99
N GLY A 214 -5.23 -17.67 19.90
CA GLY A 214 -6.08 -18.36 20.87
C GLY A 214 -6.04 -19.87 20.66
N ALA A 215 -5.79 -20.65 21.71
CA ALA A 215 -5.74 -22.13 21.61
C ALA A 215 -7.06 -22.71 21.05
N MET A 216 -8.19 -22.08 21.36
CA MET A 216 -9.53 -22.46 20.88
C MET A 216 -9.71 -22.24 19.37
N VAL A 217 -9.10 -21.19 18.79
CA VAL A 217 -9.15 -20.93 17.34
C VAL A 217 -8.42 -22.05 16.58
N LYS A 218 -7.27 -22.49 17.08
CA LYS A 218 -6.50 -23.59 16.48
C LYS A 218 -7.27 -24.92 16.52
N ALA A 219 -7.93 -25.22 17.64
CA ALA A 219 -8.70 -26.46 17.81
C ALA A 219 -9.97 -26.52 16.93
N LEU A 220 -10.59 -25.38 16.65
CA LEU A 220 -11.80 -25.29 15.82
C LEU A 220 -11.53 -25.03 14.34
N THR A 221 -10.28 -25.07 13.90
CA THR A 221 -9.92 -24.85 12.49
C THR A 221 -10.05 -26.15 11.71
N ARG A 222 -10.83 -26.12 10.63
CA ARG A 222 -10.99 -27.20 9.67
C ARG A 222 -10.54 -26.75 8.29
N THR A 223 -9.71 -27.55 7.63
CA THR A 223 -9.42 -27.39 6.20
C THR A 223 -10.60 -27.91 5.38
N ILE A 224 -11.13 -27.09 4.49
CA ILE A 224 -12.20 -27.45 3.56
C ILE A 224 -11.62 -28.06 2.29
N ARG A 225 -10.62 -27.39 1.71
CA ARG A 225 -9.93 -27.80 0.47
C ARG A 225 -8.50 -27.28 0.50
N GLN A 226 -7.54 -28.08 0.09
CA GLN A 226 -6.17 -27.63 -0.11
C GLN A 226 -5.47 -28.49 -1.17
N GLY A 227 -4.52 -27.90 -1.89
CA GLY A 227 -3.74 -28.62 -2.90
C GLY A 227 -3.16 -27.69 -3.95
N LYS A 228 -2.57 -28.27 -5.00
CA LYS A 228 -2.15 -27.52 -6.18
C LYS A 228 -3.39 -27.07 -6.96
N ARG A 229 -3.39 -25.81 -7.41
CA ARG A 229 -4.46 -25.23 -8.23
C ARG A 229 -3.88 -24.25 -9.25
N THR A 230 -3.94 -24.61 -10.53
CA THR A 230 -3.51 -23.73 -11.61
C THR A 230 -4.63 -22.78 -12.01
N ILE A 231 -4.33 -21.48 -12.09
CA ILE A 231 -5.27 -20.42 -12.48
C ILE A 231 -4.73 -19.70 -13.71
N ASN A 232 -5.43 -19.78 -14.85
CA ASN A 232 -5.04 -19.12 -16.10
C ASN A 232 -3.56 -19.33 -16.48
N GLY A 233 -3.07 -20.57 -16.36
CA GLY A 233 -1.69 -20.95 -16.65
C GLY A 233 -0.67 -20.62 -15.54
N MET A 234 -1.09 -19.99 -14.45
CA MET A 234 -0.26 -19.77 -13.27
C MET A 234 -0.39 -20.95 -12.31
N SER A 235 0.69 -21.72 -12.15
CA SER A 235 0.78 -22.75 -11.12
C SER A 235 0.79 -22.12 -9.72
N GLY A 236 0.11 -22.76 -8.78
CA GLY A 236 0.01 -22.27 -7.42
C GLY A 236 -0.62 -23.27 -6.48
N GLU A 237 -0.81 -22.83 -5.25
CA GLU A 237 -1.38 -23.59 -4.15
C GLU A 237 -2.65 -22.92 -3.64
N GLU A 238 -3.60 -23.73 -3.21
CA GLU A 238 -4.81 -23.29 -2.53
C GLU A 238 -4.87 -23.87 -1.13
N LYS A 239 -5.39 -23.07 -0.19
CA LYS A 239 -5.73 -23.52 1.15
C LYS A 239 -6.96 -22.78 1.66
N LEU A 240 -8.06 -23.51 1.84
CA LEU A 240 -9.35 -22.99 2.27
C LEU A 240 -9.63 -23.51 3.68
N VAL A 241 -9.77 -22.60 4.65
CA VAL A 241 -10.01 -22.98 6.04
C VAL A 241 -11.28 -22.35 6.58
N LYS A 242 -11.89 -23.05 7.53
CA LYS A 242 -13.04 -22.61 8.33
C LYS A 242 -12.69 -22.68 9.81
N TRP A 243 -13.16 -21.74 10.62
CA TRP A 243 -13.03 -21.80 12.08
C TRP A 243 -14.22 -21.17 12.81
N GLY A 244 -14.34 -21.51 14.11
CA GLY A 244 -15.19 -20.78 15.05
C GLY A 244 -16.65 -20.62 14.62
N GLY A 245 -17.23 -21.65 14.00
CA GLY A 245 -18.54 -21.58 13.35
C GLY A 245 -18.41 -21.28 11.86
N ASN A 246 -19.06 -20.22 11.37
CA ASN A 246 -19.06 -19.83 9.96
C ASN A 246 -18.06 -18.69 9.68
N LYS A 247 -16.79 -18.88 10.03
CA LYS A 247 -15.71 -17.97 9.61
C LYS A 247 -14.81 -18.68 8.63
N TYR A 248 -14.43 -18.00 7.55
CA TYR A 248 -13.69 -18.58 6.44
C TYR A 248 -12.53 -17.69 6.02
N MET A 249 -11.43 -18.31 5.62
CA MET A 249 -10.24 -17.64 5.11
C MET A 249 -9.64 -18.50 4.03
N PHE A 250 -9.72 -17.98 2.81
CA PHE A 250 -9.41 -18.68 1.59
C PHE A 250 -8.18 -18.06 0.97
N PHE A 251 -7.20 -18.91 0.66
CA PHE A 251 -5.94 -18.50 0.09
C PHE A 251 -5.72 -19.17 -1.25
N TRP A 252 -5.24 -18.39 -2.20
CA TRP A 252 -4.51 -18.90 -3.34
C TRP A 252 -3.19 -18.15 -3.47
N GLU A 253 -2.11 -18.88 -3.66
CA GLU A 253 -0.77 -18.31 -3.82
C GLU A 253 -0.12 -18.91 -5.05
N ARG A 254 0.33 -18.07 -5.97
CA ARG A 254 1.15 -18.53 -7.10
C ARG A 254 2.46 -19.10 -6.58
N ASP A 255 2.98 -20.14 -7.23
CA ASP A 255 4.33 -20.62 -6.93
C ASP A 255 5.33 -19.44 -7.00
N GLY A 256 6.13 -19.25 -5.94
CA GLY A 256 7.01 -18.08 -5.76
C GLY A 256 6.36 -16.89 -5.04
N GLY A 257 5.10 -16.98 -4.61
CA GLY A 257 4.44 -16.00 -3.73
C GLY A 257 3.68 -14.87 -4.42
N ASN A 258 3.95 -14.60 -5.70
CA ASN A 258 3.47 -13.39 -6.37
C ASN A 258 2.54 -13.68 -7.56
N PRO A 259 1.22 -13.47 -7.46
CA PRO A 259 0.52 -12.82 -6.36
C PRO A 259 -0.03 -13.84 -5.34
N ARG A 260 -0.41 -13.32 -4.17
CA ARG A 260 -1.25 -14.01 -3.19
C ARG A 260 -2.63 -13.35 -3.13
N ILE A 261 -3.66 -14.18 -3.17
CA ILE A 261 -5.07 -13.79 -3.03
C ILE A 261 -5.58 -14.34 -1.71
N MET A 262 -6.18 -13.48 -0.90
CA MET A 262 -6.90 -13.87 0.29
C MET A 262 -8.35 -13.41 0.18
N MET A 263 -9.29 -14.27 0.56
CA MET A 263 -10.69 -13.88 0.73
C MET A 263 -11.16 -14.32 2.10
N GLN A 264 -11.77 -13.40 2.83
CA GLN A 264 -12.26 -13.64 4.18
C GLN A 264 -13.78 -13.55 4.21
N PHE A 265 -14.40 -14.38 5.04
CA PHE A 265 -15.84 -14.32 5.31
C PHE A 265 -16.10 -14.43 6.81
N GLY A 266 -16.81 -13.48 7.38
CA GLY A 266 -17.20 -13.46 8.79
C GLY A 266 -16.05 -13.34 9.79
N ALA A 267 -14.81 -13.13 9.34
CA ALA A 267 -13.62 -13.14 10.19
C ALA A 267 -13.73 -12.11 11.35
N GLU A 268 -14.15 -10.89 11.01
CA GLU A 268 -14.34 -9.76 11.93
C GLU A 268 -15.67 -9.81 12.70
N ARG A 269 -16.53 -10.81 12.44
CA ARG A 269 -17.83 -10.94 13.11
C ARG A 269 -17.77 -11.94 14.23
N LYS A 270 -18.45 -11.65 15.33
CA LYS A 270 -18.56 -12.58 16.46
C LYS A 270 -19.10 -13.95 16.01
N ASP A 271 -20.22 -13.94 15.29
CA ASP A 271 -20.97 -15.13 14.90
C ASP A 271 -20.61 -15.66 13.49
N GLY A 272 -19.64 -15.04 12.81
CA GLY A 272 -19.26 -15.38 11.44
C GLY A 272 -20.21 -14.83 10.36
N THR A 273 -20.15 -15.43 9.17
CA THR A 273 -21.05 -15.11 8.05
C THR A 273 -22.35 -15.90 8.15
N LYS A 274 -23.44 -15.31 7.62
CA LYS A 274 -24.73 -16.00 7.45
C LYS A 274 -24.77 -16.94 6.25
N ARG A 275 -23.75 -16.88 5.37
CA ARG A 275 -23.65 -17.74 4.19
C ARG A 275 -23.33 -19.17 4.60
N SER A 276 -23.87 -20.10 3.83
CA SER A 276 -23.48 -21.50 3.85
C SER A 276 -22.05 -21.68 3.31
N GLU A 277 -21.46 -22.84 3.64
CA GLU A 277 -20.15 -23.24 3.11
C GLU A 277 -20.15 -23.34 1.58
N ALA A 278 -21.26 -23.81 1.00
CA ALA A 278 -21.43 -23.90 -0.45
C ALA A 278 -21.42 -22.52 -1.12
N GLU A 279 -22.09 -21.52 -0.53
CA GLU A 279 -22.12 -20.16 -1.07
C GLU A 279 -20.74 -19.49 -1.03
N VAL A 280 -19.98 -19.60 0.07
CA VAL A 280 -18.63 -19.02 0.15
C VAL A 280 -17.68 -19.68 -0.83
N LEU A 281 -17.77 -21.01 -1.03
CA LEU A 281 -17.00 -21.73 -2.03
C LEU A 281 -17.37 -21.30 -3.44
N ALA A 282 -18.66 -21.13 -3.74
CA ALA A 282 -19.13 -20.67 -5.05
C ALA A 282 -18.59 -19.27 -5.39
N ILE A 283 -18.58 -18.35 -4.41
CA ILE A 283 -18.00 -17.00 -4.60
C ILE A 283 -16.51 -17.11 -4.93
N TRP A 284 -15.76 -17.89 -4.15
CA TRP A 284 -14.33 -18.11 -4.37
C TRP A 284 -14.03 -18.70 -5.75
N ASP A 285 -14.77 -19.75 -6.12
CA ASP A 285 -14.62 -20.44 -7.40
C ASP A 285 -15.15 -19.63 -8.59
N THR A 286 -15.92 -18.58 -8.35
CA THR A 286 -16.31 -17.60 -9.38
C THR A 286 -15.27 -16.51 -9.55
N VAL A 287 -14.72 -15.98 -8.45
CA VAL A 287 -13.80 -14.83 -8.48
C VAL A 287 -12.38 -15.24 -8.87
N LEU A 288 -11.81 -16.26 -8.22
CA LEU A 288 -10.40 -16.61 -8.38
C LEU A 288 -10.03 -16.93 -9.84
N PRO A 289 -10.82 -17.70 -10.63
CA PRO A 289 -10.48 -17.99 -12.02
C PRO A 289 -10.45 -16.77 -12.95
N THR A 290 -10.91 -15.60 -12.50
CA THR A 290 -10.80 -14.35 -13.28
C THR A 290 -9.42 -13.70 -13.15
N LEU A 291 -8.59 -14.14 -12.20
CA LEU A 291 -7.24 -13.65 -12.00
C LEU A 291 -6.35 -14.00 -13.18
N LYS A 292 -5.76 -13.00 -13.84
CA LYS A 292 -4.81 -13.23 -14.93
C LYS A 292 -3.70 -12.17 -14.92
N PRO A 293 -2.51 -12.50 -15.46
CA PRO A 293 -1.50 -11.49 -15.75
C PRO A 293 -2.07 -10.43 -16.71
N VAL A 294 -1.63 -9.18 -16.54
CA VAL A 294 -1.78 -8.15 -17.55
C VAL A 294 -0.77 -8.45 -18.65
N LYS A 295 -1.23 -8.76 -19.86
CA LYS A 295 -0.35 -8.89 -21.02
C LYS A 295 0.23 -7.51 -21.33
N GLN A 296 1.55 -7.43 -21.40
CA GLN A 296 2.30 -6.26 -21.83
C GLN A 296 2.79 -6.49 -23.25
#